data_AF-A0AAV4ZBD9-F1
#
_entry.id   AF-A0AAV4ZBD9-F1
#
_cell.length_a   1.000
_cell.length_b   1.000
_cell.length_c   1.000
_cell.angle_alpha   90.00
_cell.angle_beta   90.00
_cell.angle_gamma   90.00
#
_symmetry.space_group_name_H-M   'P 1'
#
loop_
_entity.id
_entity.type
_entity.pdbx_description
1 polymer ?
#
loop_
_entity_poly.entity_id
_entity_poly.type
_entity_poly.pdbx_seq_one_letter_code
_entity_poly.pdbx_strand_id
1 'polypeptide(L)' 'MISWLHYVRHIDVPVYEANGWRFASDLGSTHGAYSILMIWAGEGSPSPRQSPTAERDARA' A
#
# COMPACT_ATOMS: atom_id res chain seq x y z
N MET A 1 -15.57 -12.80 4.03
CA MET A 1 -14.14 -12.73 3.63
C MET A 1 -13.68 -11.31 3.86
N ILE A 2 -12.53 -11.10 4.50
CA ILE A 2 -12.02 -9.76 4.81
C ILE A 2 -11.00 -9.39 3.73
N SER A 3 -11.15 -8.20 3.15
CA SER A 3 -10.18 -7.63 2.21
C SER A 3 -9.44 -6.48 2.90
N TRP A 4 -8.11 -6.50 2.84
CA TRP A 4 -7.28 -5.40 3.34
C TRP A 4 -6.87 -4.52 2.16
N LEU A 5 -7.20 -3.24 2.25
CA LEU A 5 -6.96 -2.23 1.22
C LEU A 5 -6.07 -1.13 1.77
N HIS A 6 -5.17 -0.60 0.94
CA HIS A 6 -4.27 0.47 1.36
C HIS A 6 -3.98 1.44 0.21
N TYR A 7 -4.09 2.74 0.47
CA TYR A 7 -3.63 3.77 -0.45
C TYR A 7 -2.14 4.00 -0.26
N VAL A 8 -1.37 3.87 -1.34
CA VAL A 8 0.09 3.99 -1.33
C VAL A 8 0.55 5.06 -2.29
N ARG A 9 1.79 5.52 -2.07
CA ARG A 9 2.41 6.43 -3.04
C ARG A 9 2.81 5.68 -4.29
N HIS A 10 2.74 6.35 -5.44
CA HIS A 10 3.26 5.82 -6.71
C HIS A 10 4.68 5.23 -6.57
N ILE A 11 5.55 5.93 -5.83
CA ILE A 11 6.96 5.51 -5.63
C ILE A 11 7.12 4.28 -4.73
N ASP A 12 6.14 3.98 -3.88
CA ASP A 12 6.24 2.86 -2.93
C ASP A 12 5.62 1.57 -3.47
N VAL A 13 4.88 1.62 -4.59
CA VAL A 13 4.23 0.44 -5.20
C VAL A 13 5.18 -0.76 -5.30
N PRO A 14 6.43 -0.62 -5.79
CA PRO A 14 7.34 -1.76 -5.89
C PRO A 14 7.66 -2.44 -4.54
N VAL A 15 7.72 -1.66 -3.44
CA VAL A 15 7.98 -2.19 -2.10
C VAL A 15 6.77 -2.94 -1.57
N TYR A 16 5.56 -2.41 -1.78
CA TYR A 16 4.33 -3.08 -1.38
C TYR A 16 4.11 -4.38 -2.18
N GLU A 17 4.38 -4.37 -3.49
CA GLU A 17 4.32 -5.57 -4.33
C GLU A 17 5.30 -6.66 -3.84
N ALA A 18 6.53 -6.28 -3.51
CA ALA A 18 7.52 -7.20 -2.92
C ALA A 18 7.08 -7.81 -1.58
N ASN A 19 6.19 -7.12 -0.86
CA ASN A 19 5.68 -7.55 0.44
C ASN A 19 4.37 -8.36 0.38
N GLY A 20 3.83 -8.64 -0.80
CA GLY A 20 2.61 -9.45 -0.97
C GLY A 20 1.32 -8.66 -1.20
N TRP A 21 1.43 -7.35 -1.43
CA TRP A 21 0.31 -6.55 -1.92
C TRP A 21 0.21 -6.65 -3.45
N ARG A 22 -0.98 -6.36 -3.97
CA ARG A 22 -1.22 -6.27 -5.42
C ARG A 22 -1.87 -4.95 -5.75
N PHE A 23 -1.57 -4.42 -6.93
CA PHE A 23 -2.31 -3.30 -7.48
C PHE A 23 -3.81 -3.65 -7.60
N ALA A 24 -4.66 -2.72 -7.15
CA ALA A 24 -6.11 -2.86 -7.24
C ALA A 24 -6.75 -1.75 -8.09
N SER A 25 -6.30 -0.50 -7.94
CA SER A 25 -6.78 0.63 -8.73
C SER A 25 -5.79 1.81 -8.71
N ASP A 26 -5.89 2.68 -9.71
CA ASP A 26 -5.24 3.99 -9.74
C ASP A 26 -6.34 5.05 -9.80
N LEU A 27 -6.39 5.94 -8.81
CA LEU A 27 -7.34 7.04 -8.73
C LEU A 27 -6.97 8.22 -9.66
N GLY A 28 -5.79 8.15 -10.27
CA GLY A 28 -5.29 9.14 -11.22
C GLY A 28 -4.61 10.33 -10.55
N SER A 29 -4.03 11.19 -11.40
CA SER A 29 -3.14 12.29 -11.02
C SER A 29 -3.78 13.37 -10.15
N THR A 30 -5.11 13.48 -10.15
CA THR A 30 -5.83 14.47 -9.31
C THR A 30 -5.78 14.14 -7.82
N HIS A 31 -5.44 12.90 -7.46
CA HIS A 31 -5.44 12.41 -6.08
C HIS A 31 -4.04 12.46 -5.43
N GLY A 32 -3.11 13.19 -6.06
CA GLY A 32 -1.81 13.50 -5.51
C GLY A 32 -0.88 12.28 -5.44
N ALA A 33 0.06 12.31 -4.49
CA ALA A 33 1.08 11.28 -4.38
C ALA A 33 0.51 9.91 -3.99
N TYR A 34 -0.62 9.85 -3.28
CA TYR A 34 -1.27 8.64 -2.71
C TYR A 34 -2.51 8.21 -3.51
N SER A 35 -2.37 8.03 -4.82
CA SER A 35 -3.48 7.68 -5.73
C SER A 35 -3.58 6.17 -6.03
N ILE A 36 -2.62 5.35 -5.58
CA ILE A 36 -2.61 3.92 -5.88
C ILE A 36 -3.29 3.14 -4.77
N LEU A 37 -4.39 2.45 -5.09
CA LEU A 37 -5.03 1.50 -4.22
C LEU A 37 -4.39 0.13 -4.40
N MET A 38 -3.93 -0.47 -3.30
CA MET A 38 -3.41 -1.83 -3.26
C MET A 38 -4.27 -2.72 -2.37
N ILE A 39 -4.31 -4.01 -2.71
CA ILE A 39 -5.03 -5.05 -1.98
C ILE A 39 -4.05 -6.12 -1.46
N TRP A 40 -4.24 -6.57 -0.23
CA TRP A 40 -3.45 -7.64 0.37
C TRP A 40 -3.78 -8.97 -0.29
N ALA A 41 -2.75 -9.70 -0.75
CA ALA A 41 -2.90 -11.02 -1.35
C ALA A 41 -2.24 -12.14 -0.53
N GLY A 42 -1.64 -11.82 0.62
CA GLY A 42 -1.07 -12.82 1.52
C GLY A 42 -2.09 -13.44 2.47
N GLU A 43 -1.62 -14.39 3.28
CA GLU A 43 -2.42 -15.03 4.32
C GLU A 43 -2.47 -14.18 5.60
N GLY A 44 -3.63 -14.16 6.27
CA GLY A 44 -3.83 -13.40 7.50
C GLY A 44 -3.90 -11.88 7.28
N SER A 45 -3.71 -11.12 8.36
CA SER A 45 -3.65 -9.66 8.31
C SER A 45 -2.26 -9.17 7.89
N PRO A 46 -2.15 -8.15 7.02
CA PRO A 46 -0.87 -7.53 6.73
C PRO A 46 -0.29 -6.89 7.99
N SER A 47 1.02 -7.03 8.19
CA SER A 47 1.71 -6.47 9.35
C SER A 47 2.11 -5.00 9.11
N PRO A 48 2.17 -4.15 10.16
CA PRO A 48 2.58 -2.75 10.02
C PRO A 48 3.99 -2.57 9.42
N ARG A 49 4.87 -3.56 9.59
CA ARG A 49 6.25 -3.57 9.05
C ARG A 49 6.30 -3.74 7.52
N GLN A 50 5.24 -4.29 6.92
CA GLN A 50 5.14 -4.48 5.47
C GLN A 50 4.65 -3.23 4.73
N SER A 51 4.26 -2.18 5.48
CA SER A 51 3.84 -0.88 4.97
C SER A 51 4.96 0.15 5.18
N PRO A 52 5.80 0.45 4.15
CA PRO A 52 6.89 1.43 4.27
C PRO A 52 6.45 2.85 4.67
N THR A 53 5.16 3.17 4.55
CA THR A 53 4.58 4.45 5.02
C THR A 53 4.67 4.58 6.54
N ALA A 54 4.39 3.50 7.29
CA ALA A 54 4.29 3.54 8.75
C ALA A 54 5.62 3.88 9.45
N GLU A 55 6.75 3.45 8.87
CA GLU A 55 8.07 3.70 9.46
C GLU A 55 8.62 5.10 9.11
N ARG A 56 8.15 5.70 8.02
CA ARG A 56 8.54 7.05 7.59
C ARG A 56 7.79 8.14 8.35
N ASP A 57 6.49 7.96 8.60
CA ASP A 57 5.67 8.92 9.34
C ASP A 57 6.00 8.94 10.84
N ALA A 58 6.58 7.86 11.39
CA ALA A 58 7.04 7.80 12.77
C ALA A 58 8.35 8.58 13.03
N ARG A 59 9.01 9.11 11.99
CA ARG A 59 10.29 9.84 12.07
C ARG A 59 10.21 11.29 11.62
N ALA A 60 9.01 11.78 11.26
CA ALA A 60 8.74 13.18 10.92
C ALA A 60 8.06 13.88 12.11
#